data_AF-A0A661ZNB3-F1
#
_entry.id   AF-A0A661ZNB3-F1
#
_cell.length_a   1.000
_cell.length_b   1.000
_cell.length_c   1.000
_cell.angle_alpha   90.00
_cell.angle_beta   90.00
_cell.angle_gamma   90.00
#
_symmetry.space_group_name_H-M   'P 1'
#
loop_
_entity.id
_entity.type
_entity.pdbx_description
1 polymer ?
#
loop_
_entity_poly.entity_id
_entity_poly.type
_entity_poly.pdbx_seq_one_letter_code
_entity_poly.pdbx_strand_id
1 'polypeptide(L)' 'MVRSTLIDPRKGIGKPEKLKYFDQIVFSRRVNLKDRMIYTIYEESKEIDVSSFKGHYE' A
#
# COMPACT_ATOMS: atom_id res chain seq x y z
N MET A 1 9.72 -3.85 0.96
CA MET A 1 8.44 -3.15 0.76
C MET A 1 7.82 -2.76 2.11
N VAL A 2 7.34 -3.73 2.91
CA VAL A 2 6.67 -3.48 4.21
C VAL A 2 7.43 -2.54 5.15
N ARG A 3 8.75 -2.75 5.34
CA ARG A 3 9.57 -1.84 6.16
C ARG A 3 9.53 -0.38 5.71
N SER A 4 9.57 -0.12 4.40
CA SER A 4 9.49 1.26 3.89
C SER A 4 8.11 1.86 4.13
N THR A 5 7.06 1.06 4.09
CA THR A 5 5.69 1.48 4.38
C THR A 5 5.52 1.86 5.85
N LEU A 6 6.21 1.18 6.76
CA LEU A 6 6.23 1.54 8.19
C LEU A 6 6.99 2.85 8.46
N ILE A 7 8.01 3.18 7.66
CA ILE A 7 8.78 4.43 7.80
C ILE A 7 7.99 5.63 7.28
N ASP A 8 7.49 5.54 6.06
CA ASP A 8 6.59 6.55 5.48
C ASP A 8 5.62 5.85 4.53
N PRO A 9 4.34 5.68 4.90
CA PRO A 9 3.38 4.97 4.07
C PRO A 9 2.97 5.77 2.83
N ARG A 10 3.21 7.08 2.77
CA ARG A 10 2.78 7.96 1.66
C ARG A 10 3.88 8.24 0.65
N LYS A 11 5.15 7.91 0.95
CA LYS A 11 6.31 8.18 0.09
C LYS A 11 7.33 7.03 0.07
N GLY A 12 8.37 7.18 -0.76
CA GLY A 12 9.48 6.24 -0.86
C GLY A 12 9.32 5.23 -2.00
N ILE A 13 9.82 4.00 -1.78
CA ILE A 13 9.97 3.00 -2.85
C ILE A 13 8.62 2.50 -3.37
N GLY A 14 8.60 2.06 -4.63
CA GLY A 14 7.41 1.47 -5.24
C GLY A 14 6.33 2.48 -5.62
N LYS A 15 6.65 3.78 -5.71
CA LYS A 15 5.72 4.85 -6.15
C LYS A 15 4.34 4.74 -5.47
N PRO A 16 4.25 5.13 -4.18
CA PRO A 16 2.98 5.08 -3.46
C PRO A 16 1.96 6.01 -4.12
N GLU A 17 0.79 5.48 -4.44
CA GLU A 17 -0.28 6.19 -5.13
C GLU A 17 -1.56 6.04 -4.32
N LYS A 18 -2.20 7.16 -3.95
CA LYS A 18 -3.50 7.14 -3.26
C LYS A 18 -4.57 6.66 -4.24
N LEU A 19 -5.32 5.63 -3.88
CA LEU A 19 -6.43 5.14 -4.71
C LEU A 19 -7.63 6.07 -4.59
N LYS A 20 -8.32 6.27 -5.71
CA LYS A 20 -9.57 7.04 -5.78
C LYS A 20 -10.74 6.12 -5.45
N TYR A 21 -11.87 6.71 -5.06
CA TYR A 21 -13.15 6.00 -4.81
C TYR A 21 -13.20 5.09 -3.57
N PHE A 22 -12.22 5.20 -2.67
CA PHE A 22 -12.30 4.61 -1.34
C PHE A 22 -12.56 5.72 -0.31
N ASP A 23 -13.47 5.46 0.62
CA ASP A 23 -13.74 6.37 1.75
C ASP A 23 -12.54 6.40 2.73
N GLN A 24 -11.77 5.31 2.81
CA GLN A 24 -10.56 5.24 3.62
C GLN A 24 -9.30 5.76 2.89
N ILE A 25 -8.23 5.98 3.65
CA ILE A 25 -6.91 6.34 3.14
C ILE A 25 -6.22 5.08 2.57
N VAL A 26 -6.62 4.69 1.36
CA VAL A 26 -6.09 3.52 0.66
C VAL A 26 -4.97 3.92 -0.31
N PHE A 27 -3.88 3.16 -0.28
CA PHE A 27 -2.70 3.34 -1.12
C PHE A 27 -2.32 2.06 -1.87
N SER A 28 -1.70 2.25 -3.03
CA SER A 28 -1.07 1.21 -3.83
C SER A 28 0.43 1.47 -3.93
N ARG A 29 1.25 0.42 -3.84
CA ARG A 29 2.68 0.44 -4.17
C ARG A 29 3.01 -0.63 -5.19
N ARG A 30 3.90 -0.31 -6.12
CA ARG A 30 4.50 -1.22 -7.10
C ARG A 30 5.49 -2.15 -6.41
N VAL A 31 5.20 -3.44 -6.46
CA VAL A 31 6.14 -4.49 -6.06
C VAL A 31 7.08 -4.81 -7.21
N ASN A 32 6.52 -4.94 -8.42
CA ASN A 32 7.24 -5.01 -9.69
C ASN A 32 6.38 -4.33 -10.79
N LEU A 33 6.64 -4.61 -12.07
CA LEU A 33 5.86 -4.02 -13.17
C LEU A 33 4.37 -4.39 -13.10
N LYS A 34 4.06 -5.66 -12.80
CA LYS A 34 2.71 -6.24 -12.77
C LYS A 34 2.02 -6.07 -11.41
N ASP A 35 2.76 -6.31 -10.33
CA ASP A 35 2.18 -6.59 -9.03
C ASP A 35 2.09 -5.35 -8.16
N ARG A 36 1.04 -5.28 -7.34
CA ARG A 36 0.79 -4.18 -6.42
C ARG A 36 0.57 -4.69 -5.00
N MET A 37 1.08 -3.93 -4.04
CA MET A 37 0.68 -4.01 -2.64
C MET A 37 -0.38 -2.95 -2.39
N ILE A 38 -1.56 -3.35 -1.97
CA ILE A 38 -2.66 -2.46 -1.58
C ILE A 38 -2.76 -2.46 -0.07
N TYR A 39 -2.84 -1.28 0.53
CA TYR A 39 -2.92 -1.12 1.97
C TYR A 39 -3.73 0.10 2.38
N THR A 40 -4.30 0.04 3.57
CA THR A 40 -5.09 1.11 4.20
C THR A 40 -4.32 1.65 5.40
N ILE A 41 -4.30 2.99 5.54
CA ILE A 41 -3.69 3.66 6.69
C ILE A 41 -4.80 4.04 7.68
N TYR A 42 -4.72 3.51 8.89
CA TYR A 42 -5.57 3.89 10.01
C TYR A 42 -4.78 4.80 10.95
N GLU A 43 -4.97 6.12 10.84
CA GLU A 43 -4.22 7.12 11.61
C GLU A 43 -4.48 7.06 13.11
N GLU A 44 -5.73 6.78 13.50
CA GLU A 44 -6.14 6.74 14.90
C GLU A 44 -5.51 5.56 15.65
N SER A 45 -5.55 4.36 15.07
CA SER A 45 -4.92 3.17 15.66
C SER A 45 -3.43 3.04 15.34
N LYS A 46 -2.88 3.91 14.46
CA LYS A 46 -1.51 3.84 13.93
C LYS A 46 -1.21 2.49 13.26
N GLU A 47 -2.19 1.94 12.57
CA GLU A 47 -2.10 0.64 11.91
C GLU A 47 -2.07 0.78 10.39
N ILE A 48 -1.45 -0.22 9.77
CA ILE A 48 -1.47 -0.39 8.32
C ILE A 48 -2.00 -1.78 8.03
N ASP A 49 -3.17 -1.83 7.41
CA ASP A 49 -3.76 -3.08 6.95
C ASP A 49 -3.37 -3.34 5.49
N VAL A 50 -2.81 -4.50 5.20
CA VAL A 50 -2.40 -4.89 3.85
C VAL A 50 -3.43 -5.84 3.28
N SER A 51 -4.34 -5.31 2.47
CA SER A 51 -5.45 -6.08 1.88
C SER A 51 -5.02 -6.97 0.72
N SER A 52 -3.95 -6.62 0.02
CA SER A 52 -3.41 -7.43 -1.07
C SER A 52 -1.92 -7.21 -1.25
N PHE A 53 -1.22 -8.30 -1.52
CA PHE A 53 0.19 -8.30 -1.92
C PHE A 53 0.40 -9.37 -2.99
N LYS A 54 -0.13 -9.15 -4.19
CA LYS A 54 0.02 -10.10 -5.30
C LYS A 54 -0.17 -9.44 -6.66
N GLY A 55 0.61 -9.92 -7.62
CA GLY A 55 0.00 -10.53 -8.79
C GLY A 55 0.34 -12.01 -8.79
N HIS A 56 -0.61 -12.76 -9.34
CA HIS A 56 -0.74 -14.21 -9.42
C HIS A 56 0.55 -15.06 -9.32
N TYR A 57 0.50 -16.06 -8.44
CA TYR A 57 0.86 -17.41 -8.87
C TYR A 57 -0.42 -18.04 -9.41
N GLU A 58 -0.47 -18.26 -10.72
CA GLU A 58 -0.99 -19.53 -11.24
C GLU A 58 0.22 -20.43 -11.46
#